data_AF-A0A382QJJ8-F1
#
_entry.id   AF-A0A382QJJ8-F1
#
_cell.length_a   1.000
_cell.length_b   1.000
_cell.length_c   1.000
_cell.angle_alpha   90.00
_cell.angle_beta   90.00
_cell.angle_gamma   90.00
#
_symmetry.space_group_name_H-M   'P 1'
#
loop_
_entity.id
_entity.type
_entity.pdbx_description
1 polymer ?
#
loop_
_entity_poly.entity_id
_entity_poly.type
_entity_poly.pdbx_seq_one_letter_code
_entity_poly.pdbx_strand_id
1 'polypeptide(L)'
;MKYQPVTFFRRAIRGDGFTLIELLIVVAILGVIAAIGIPMLTGYIQDSKRSSAESGLRSIYLMEQDYKREESAYYYTSNGNQTI
;
A
#
# COMPACT_ATOMS: atom_id res chain seq x y z
N MET A 1 58.53 37.98 -32.87
CA MET A 1 57.13 37.50 -32.88
C MET A 1 56.82 36.94 -31.48
N LYS A 2 55.97 37.62 -30.69
CA LYS A 2 55.63 37.21 -29.31
C LYS A 2 54.44 36.26 -29.35
N TYR A 3 54.63 35.02 -28.87
CA TYR A 3 53.53 34.09 -28.64
C TYR A 3 52.92 34.38 -27.27
N GLN A 4 51.60 34.60 -27.22
CA GLN A 4 50.83 34.60 -25.98
C GLN A 4 49.98 33.32 -25.93
N PRO A 5 50.07 32.52 -24.86
CA PRO A 5 49.27 31.30 -24.76
C PRO A 5 47.81 31.64 -24.45
N VAL A 6 46.89 31.01 -25.18
CA VAL A 6 45.46 31.01 -24.85
C VAL A 6 45.24 30.13 -23.63
N THR A 7 45.00 30.74 -22.46
CA THR A 7 44.66 30.01 -21.25
C THR A 7 43.22 29.51 -21.36
N PHE A 8 43.06 28.24 -21.72
CA PHE A 8 41.76 27.57 -21.63
C PHE A 8 41.36 27.49 -20.16
N PHE A 9 40.35 28.26 -19.79
CA PHE A 9 39.78 28.29 -18.45
C PHE A 9 39.10 26.94 -18.17
N ARG A 10 39.83 26.00 -17.58
CA ARG A 10 39.28 24.69 -17.18
C ARG A 10 38.35 24.91 -15.98
N ARG A 11 37.04 24.96 -16.23
CA ARG A 11 36.04 24.94 -15.15
C ARG A 11 36.13 23.59 -14.43
N ALA A 12 36.67 23.60 -13.22
CA ALA A 12 36.58 22.46 -12.31
C ALA A 12 35.11 22.30 -11.90
N ILE A 13 34.48 21.18 -12.27
CA ILE A 13 33.22 20.78 -11.66
C ILE A 13 33.56 20.46 -10.20
N ARG A 14 33.10 21.31 -9.27
CA ARG A 14 33.10 20.96 -7.85
C ARG A 14 32.08 19.84 -7.70
N GLY A 15 32.56 18.63 -7.42
CA GLY A 15 31.71 17.55 -6.96
C GLY A 15 31.36 17.83 -5.52
N ASP A 16 30.21 18.45 -5.27
CA ASP A 16 29.67 18.58 -3.92
C ASP A 16 29.18 17.19 -3.49
N GLY A 17 30.00 16.50 -2.68
CA GLY A 17 29.68 15.19 -2.13
C GLY A 17 28.72 15.30 -0.94
N PHE A 18 27.79 14.35 -0.83
CA PHE A 18 26.84 14.23 0.28
C PHE A 18 27.57 13.92 1.60
N THR A 19 27.14 14.51 2.71
CA THR A 19 27.77 14.26 4.00
C THR A 19 27.20 13.00 4.67
N LEU A 20 28.03 12.27 5.42
CA LEU A 20 27.56 11.12 6.21
C LEU A 20 26.57 11.53 7.30
N ILE A 21 26.71 12.74 7.83
CA ILE A 21 25.82 13.28 8.86
C ILE A 21 24.44 13.61 8.31
N GLU A 22 24.34 14.10 7.07
CA GLU A 22 23.05 14.28 6.40
C GLU A 22 22.33 12.94 6.23
N LEU A 23 23.04 11.89 5.79
CA LEU A 23 22.44 10.56 5.68
C LEU A 23 21.94 10.06 7.03
N LEU A 24 22.74 10.25 8.08
CA LEU A 24 22.47 9.77 9.43
C LEU A 24 21.17 10.37 10.00
N ILE A 25 20.97 11.67 9.82
CA ILE A 25 19.74 12.35 10.27
C ILE A 25 18.53 11.87 9.45
N VAL A 26 18.69 11.71 8.13
CA VAL A 26 17.60 11.24 7.26
C VAL A 26 17.14 9.84 7.67
N VAL A 27 18.05 8.89 7.84
CA VAL A 27 17.66 7.53 8.25
C VAL A 27 17.12 7.48 9.68
N ALA A 28 17.57 8.37 10.58
CA ALA A 28 17.00 8.51 11.91
C ALA A 28 15.53 8.94 11.85
N ILE A 29 15.20 9.96 11.05
CA ILE A 29 13.82 10.43 10.87
C ILE A 29 12.96 9.34 10.20
N LEU A 30 13.46 8.69 9.14
CA LEU A 30 12.77 7.59 8.48
C LEU A 30 12.52 6.41 9.42
N GLY A 31 13.45 6.12 10.32
CA GLY A 31 13.31 5.09 11.36
C GLY A 31 12.15 5.37 12.32
N VAL A 32 12.04 6.62 12.79
CA VAL A 32 10.93 7.04 13.67
C VAL A 32 9.58 6.94 12.95
N ILE A 33 9.50 7.40 11.71
CA ILE A 33 8.27 7.34 10.91
C ILE A 33 7.89 5.87 10.65
N ALA A 34 8.84 5.01 10.28
CA ALA A 34 8.57 3.61 10.00
C ALA A 34 8.09 2.84 11.24
N ALA A 35 8.67 3.13 12.41
CA ALA A 35 8.30 2.49 13.67
C ALA A 35 6.81 2.70 14.03
N ILE A 36 6.26 3.89 13.74
CA ILE A 36 4.86 4.22 14.00
C ILE A 36 3.97 3.87 12.80
N GLY A 37 4.46 4.07 11.58
CA GLY A 37 3.69 3.92 10.35
C GLY A 37 3.37 2.47 10.00
N ILE A 38 4.29 1.53 10.23
CA ILE A 38 4.09 0.11 9.94
C ILE A 38 2.92 -0.49 10.74
N PRO A 39 2.88 -0.41 12.08
CA PRO A 39 1.77 -0.99 12.84
C PRO A 39 0.43 -0.34 12.48
N MET A 40 0.40 0.99 12.28
CA MET A 40 -0.80 1.71 11.85
C MET A 40 -1.34 1.17 10.52
N LEU A 41 -0.47 0.99 9.53
CA LEU A 41 -0.87 0.46 8.23
C LEU A 41 -1.39 -0.98 8.34
N THR A 42 -0.77 -1.82 9.15
CA THR A 42 -1.25 -3.21 9.33
C THR A 42 -2.64 -3.27 9.95
N GLY A 43 -2.95 -2.42 10.92
CA GLY A 43 -4.30 -2.29 11.49
C GLY A 43 -5.31 -1.86 10.44
N TYR A 44 -4.98 -0.83 9.65
CA TYR A 44 -5.85 -0.33 8.57
C TYR A 44 -6.20 -1.40 7.52
N ILE A 45 -5.21 -2.22 7.13
CA ILE A 45 -5.44 -3.33 6.19
C ILE A 45 -6.38 -4.37 6.80
N GLN A 46 -6.20 -4.70 8.08
CA GLN A 46 -7.05 -5.66 8.79
C GLN A 46 -8.50 -5.18 8.90
N ASP A 47 -8.69 -3.90 9.22
CA ASP A 47 -10.01 -3.26 9.30
C ASP A 47 -10.68 -3.19 7.92
N SER A 48 -9.91 -2.86 6.88
CA SER A 48 -10.39 -2.88 5.49
C SER A 48 -10.86 -4.28 5.05
N LYS A 49 -10.10 -5.33 5.39
CA LYS A 49 -10.52 -6.71 5.15
C LYS A 49 -11.81 -7.07 5.88
N ARG A 50 -11.94 -6.65 7.14
CA ARG A 50 -13.16 -6.88 7.92
C ARG A 50 -14.37 -6.17 7.31
N SER A 51 -14.22 -4.89 6.97
CA SER A 51 -15.26 -4.09 6.31
C SER A 51 -15.70 -4.71 4.97
N SER A 52 -14.76 -5.22 4.19
CA SER A 52 -15.03 -5.92 2.93
C SER A 52 -15.84 -7.21 3.15
N ALA A 53 -15.48 -7.99 4.17
CA ALA A 53 -16.21 -9.21 4.53
C ALA A 53 -17.63 -8.90 5.03
N GLU A 54 -17.78 -7.90 5.90
CA GLU A 54 -19.09 -7.44 6.40
C GLU A 54 -19.99 -6.95 5.24
N SER A 55 -19.42 -6.23 4.28
CA SER A 55 -20.12 -5.78 3.07
C SER A 55 -20.58 -6.96 2.21
N GLY A 56 -19.71 -7.97 2.02
CA GLY A 56 -20.07 -9.19 1.28
C GLY A 56 -21.20 -9.98 1.96
N LEU A 57 -21.12 -10.17 3.28
CA LEU A 57 -22.17 -10.84 4.04
C LEU A 57 -23.50 -10.07 3.98
N ARG A 58 -23.46 -8.74 4.05
CA ARG A 58 -24.64 -7.90 3.92
C ARG A 58 -25.29 -8.04 2.54
N SER A 59 -24.50 -8.14 1.48
CA SER A 59 -25.01 -8.40 0.14
C SER A 59 -25.75 -9.74 0.07
N ILE A 60 -25.14 -10.82 0.59
CA ILE A 60 -25.76 -12.15 0.61
C ILE A 60 -27.06 -12.12 1.41
N TYR A 61 -27.06 -11.48 2.58
CA TYR A 61 -28.25 -11.34 3.43
C TYR A 61 -29.40 -10.65 2.70
N LEU A 62 -29.13 -9.56 1.98
CA LEU A 62 -30.14 -8.84 1.20
C LEU A 62 -30.70 -9.73 0.07
N MET A 63 -29.84 -10.45 -0.64
CA MET A 63 -30.27 -11.38 -1.70
C MET A 63 -31.19 -12.48 -1.13
N GLU A 64 -30.83 -13.07 0.01
CA GLU A 64 -31.66 -14.06 0.71
C GLU A 64 -33.00 -13.48 1.19
N GLN A 65 -33.01 -12.22 1.63
CA GLN A 65 -34.25 -11.55 2.02
C GLN A 65 -35.16 -11.30 0.83
N ASP A 66 -34.61 -10.84 -0.29
CA ASP A 66 -35.37 -10.60 -1.51
C ASP A 66 -35.94 -11.92 -2.05
N TYR A 67 -35.14 -13.00 -2.06
CA TYR A 67 -35.61 -14.31 -2.47
C TYR A 67 -36.78 -14.83 -1.62
N LYS A 68 -36.72 -14.69 -0.29
CA LYS A 68 -37.83 -15.09 0.60
C LYS A 68 -39.08 -14.28 0.39
N ARG A 69 -38.95 -12.99 0.05
CA ARG A 69 -40.11 -12.13 -0.23
C ARG A 69 -40.85 -12.62 -1.47
N GLU A 70 -40.14 -13.19 -2.44
CA GLU A 70 -40.69 -13.67 -3.69
C GLU A 70 -41.22 -15.12 -3.59
N GLU A 71 -40.42 -16.05 -3.05
CA GLU A 71 -40.75 -17.50 -3.05
C GLU A 71 -41.44 -17.97 -1.74
N SER A 72 -41.56 -17.12 -0.72
CA SER A 72 -42.04 -17.50 0.64
C SER A 72 -41.24 -18.65 1.32
N ALA A 73 -40.07 -18.99 0.78
CA ALA A 73 -39.19 -20.05 1.25
C ALA A 73 -37.71 -19.62 1.18
N TYR A 74 -36.86 -20.26 1.98
CA TYR A 74 -35.41 -20.02 2.01
C TYR A 74 -34.73 -20.84 0.91
N TYR A 75 -33.62 -20.36 0.35
CA TYR A 75 -32.84 -21.17 -0.59
C TYR A 75 -32.13 -22.30 0.16
N TYR A 76 -32.43 -23.55 -0.19
CA TYR A 76 -31.71 -24.72 0.29
C TYR A 76 -30.64 -25.08 -0.73
N THR A 77 -29.38 -25.10 -0.28
CA THR A 77 -28.30 -25.67 -1.09
C THR A 77 -28.40 -27.19 -1.06
N SER A 78 -28.73 -27.80 -2.20
CA SER A 78 -28.62 -29.25 -2.37
C SER A 78 -27.14 -29.60 -2.40
N ASN A 79 -26.64 -30.20 -1.32
CA ASN A 79 -25.27 -30.74 -1.27
C ASN A 79 -25.11 -31.76 -2.41
N GLY A 80 -24.23 -31.46 -3.36
CA GLY A 80 -23.97 -32.26 -4.55
C GLY A 80 -23.15 -33.52 -4.29
N ASN A 81 -23.59 -34.37 -3.36
CA ASN A 81 -23.12 -35.75 -3.27
C ASN A 81 -24.33 -36.67 -3.09
N GLN A 82 -25.05 -36.89 -4.18
CA GLN A 82 -26.07 -37.93 -4.29
C GLN A 82 -25.33 -39.26 -4.42
N THR A 83 -25.19 -40.01 -3.32
CA THR A 83 -24.62 -41.37 -3.33
C THR A 83 -25.72 -42.36 -2.99
N ILE A 84 -26.26 -43.04 -4.01
CA ILE A 84 -26.54 -44.49 -4.01
C ILE A 84 -26.17 -45.01 -5.39
#